data_AF-A0A6I7PQB3-F1
#
_entry.id   AF-A0A6I7PQB3-F1
#
_cell.length_a   1.000
_cell.length_b   1.000
_cell.length_c   1.000
_cell.angle_alpha   90.00
_cell.angle_beta   90.00
_cell.angle_gamma   90.00
#
_symmetry.space_group_name_H-M   'P 1'
#
loop_
_entity.id
_entity.type
_entity.pdbx_description
1 polymer ?
#
loop_
_entity_poly.entity_id
_entity_poly.type
_entity_poly.pdbx_seq_one_letter_code
_entity_poly.pdbx_strand_id
1 'polypeptide(L)'
;MDARPLLAFVVALSEAFAQPAAPEAPRARPPEVIIVEPRDPDEAPEWARSFVPRADDPRLAAYREHRRRLVELERSLNAVRARHLGSMRHEGRRDEGIGLMLDIMREFDDPSSYAVALKVFAREKMDVRSALLDHIAGAATMESDATLAWIACHDADEAMRDAALDLLAVRADANGVHDSVRLVLDQALRTRSDTVAANAAAAVRTLGLLEAIPLLIATQVRTQGASGAAEPGALAWILVGTQRTFVSDVTPVVGASSVAFDPTISVLTTGSLLVIGDALVTIYRTEVHESLVAMTSEAWGRSTAHLGYDLDAWRAWHKNEFLPAMATRSSNVSP
;
A
#
# COMPACT_ATOMS: atom_id res chain seq x y z
N MET A 1 -19.23 18.12 -9.85
CA MET A 1 -17.87 18.28 -9.31
C MET A 1 -16.90 17.62 -10.27
N ASP A 2 -15.84 18.32 -10.68
CA ASP A 2 -14.78 17.74 -11.52
C ASP A 2 -13.95 16.78 -10.64
N ALA A 3 -13.96 15.49 -10.95
CA ALA A 3 -13.26 14.46 -10.16
C ALA A 3 -11.73 14.43 -10.42
N ARG A 4 -11.26 15.17 -11.44
CA ARG A 4 -9.85 15.22 -11.85
C ARG A 4 -8.88 15.77 -10.79
N PRO A 5 -9.16 16.89 -10.08
CA PRO A 5 -8.28 17.37 -9.03
C PRO A 5 -8.14 16.38 -7.85
N LEU A 6 -9.22 15.71 -7.46
CA LEU A 6 -9.19 14.70 -6.41
C LEU A 6 -8.33 13.49 -6.81
N LEU A 7 -8.48 13.00 -8.05
CA LEU A 7 -7.69 11.88 -8.55
C LEU A 7 -6.19 12.24 -8.61
N ALA A 8 -5.85 13.46 -9.05
CA ALA A 8 -4.48 13.94 -9.07
C ALA A 8 -3.87 14.03 -7.65
N PHE A 9 -4.66 14.47 -6.67
CA PHE A 9 -4.23 14.52 -5.27
C PHE A 9 -3.98 13.11 -4.70
N VAL A 10 -4.89 12.16 -4.93
CA VAL A 10 -4.72 10.77 -4.47
C VAL A 10 -3.51 10.10 -5.13
N VAL A 11 -3.28 10.35 -6.43
CA VAL A 11 -2.09 9.88 -7.14
C VAL A 11 -0.83 10.49 -6.53
N ALA A 12 -0.83 11.81 -6.27
CA ALA A 12 0.32 12.48 -5.66
C ALA A 12 0.64 11.96 -4.25
N LEU A 13 -0.38 11.64 -3.43
CA LEU A 13 -0.19 10.94 -2.16
C LEU A 13 0.45 9.56 -2.38
N SER A 14 -0.09 8.76 -3.31
CA SER A 14 0.46 7.43 -3.61
C SER A 14 1.91 7.49 -4.09
N GLU A 15 2.29 8.50 -4.90
CA GLU A 15 3.66 8.69 -5.38
C GLU A 15 4.60 9.18 -4.26
N ALA A 16 4.14 10.11 -3.42
CA ALA A 16 4.94 10.67 -2.33
C ALA A 16 5.35 9.62 -1.29
N PHE A 17 4.53 8.58 -1.10
CA PHE A 17 4.76 7.51 -0.14
C PHE A 17 5.04 6.15 -0.78
N ALA A 18 5.29 6.09 -2.08
CA ALA A 18 5.77 4.89 -2.71
C ALA A 18 7.08 4.46 -2.02
N GLN A 19 7.00 3.39 -1.23
CA GLN A 19 8.14 2.82 -0.54
C GLN A 19 9.18 2.45 -1.61
N PRO A 20 10.48 2.80 -1.44
CA PRO A 20 11.50 2.32 -2.36
C PRO A 20 11.41 0.81 -2.40
N ALA A 21 11.19 0.25 -3.59
CA ALA A 21 11.09 -1.19 -3.78
C ALA A 21 12.28 -1.87 -3.09
N ALA A 22 12.01 -2.94 -2.34
CA ALA A 22 13.07 -3.77 -1.77
C ALA A 22 14.09 -4.12 -2.88
N PRO A 23 15.40 -4.21 -2.55
CA PRO A 23 16.43 -4.48 -3.56
C PRO A 23 16.07 -5.76 -4.31
N GLU A 24 15.70 -5.58 -5.58
CA GLU A 24 15.30 -6.67 -6.46
C GLU A 24 16.48 -7.63 -6.60
N ALA A 25 16.22 -8.93 -6.40
CA ALA A 25 17.19 -9.98 -6.75
C ALA A 25 17.65 -9.79 -8.21
N PRO A 26 18.92 -10.08 -8.55
CA PRO A 26 19.47 -9.80 -9.86
C PRO A 26 18.65 -10.51 -10.95
N ARG A 27 17.77 -9.76 -11.60
CA ARG A 27 17.05 -10.21 -12.79
C ARG A 27 18.02 -10.27 -13.95
N ALA A 28 17.82 -11.24 -14.84
CA ALA A 28 18.44 -11.20 -16.16
C ALA A 28 18.15 -9.83 -16.79
N ARG A 29 19.19 -9.16 -17.32
CA ARG A 29 19.03 -7.84 -17.94
C ARG A 29 17.91 -7.94 -18.99
N PRO A 30 16.83 -7.14 -18.89
CA PRO A 30 15.88 -7.05 -19.98
C PRO A 30 16.64 -6.65 -21.26
N PRO A 31 16.11 -6.99 -22.46
CA PRO A 31 16.69 -6.47 -23.70
C PRO A 31 16.84 -4.97 -23.55
N GLU A 32 18.03 -4.46 -23.89
CA GLU A 32 18.36 -3.06 -23.80
C GLU A 32 17.40 -2.30 -24.72
N VAL A 33 16.30 -1.80 -24.15
CA VAL A 33 15.45 -0.83 -24.83
C VAL A 33 16.29 0.43 -24.87
N ILE A 34 17.00 0.61 -25.98
CA ILE A 34 17.66 1.87 -26.31
C ILE A 34 16.53 2.87 -26.51
N ILE A 35 16.10 3.50 -25.43
CA ILE A 35 15.30 4.71 -25.49
C ILE A 35 16.27 5.76 -26.02
N VAL A 36 16.27 5.96 -27.33
CA VAL A 36 16.92 7.10 -27.96
C VAL A 36 16.13 8.32 -27.48
N GLU A 37 16.58 8.94 -26.39
CA GLU A 37 16.13 10.29 -26.07
C GLU A 37 16.50 11.17 -27.28
N PRO A 38 15.52 11.75 -27.99
CA PRO A 38 15.84 12.61 -29.11
C PRO A 38 16.70 13.76 -28.57
N ARG A 39 17.90 13.88 -29.14
CA ARG A 39 18.91 14.87 -28.73
C ARG A 39 18.43 16.30 -28.98
N ASP A 40 17.38 16.44 -29.79
CA ASP A 40 16.68 17.67 -30.09
C ASP A 40 15.15 17.42 -30.02
N PRO A 41 14.38 18.14 -29.18
CA PRO A 41 12.92 18.03 -29.13
C PRO A 41 12.25 18.34 -30.47
N ASP A 42 12.94 19.03 -31.39
CA ASP A 42 12.49 19.30 -32.75
C ASP A 42 12.68 18.12 -33.73
N GLU A 43 13.25 16.99 -33.29
CA GLU A 43 13.31 15.73 -34.06
C GLU A 43 12.19 14.74 -33.70
N ALA A 44 11.40 15.00 -32.65
CA ALA A 44 10.32 14.10 -32.25
C ALA A 44 9.20 14.05 -33.31
N PRO A 45 8.48 12.92 -33.48
CA PRO A 45 7.27 12.88 -34.32
C PRO A 45 6.23 13.93 -33.88
N GLU A 46 5.46 14.51 -34.81
CA GLU A 46 4.48 15.57 -34.50
C GLU A 46 3.48 15.18 -33.39
N TRP A 47 3.02 13.93 -33.40
CA TRP A 47 2.15 13.41 -32.35
C TRP A 47 2.83 13.44 -30.97
N ALA A 48 4.12 13.11 -30.88
CA ALA A 48 4.88 13.14 -29.63
C ALA A 48 5.13 14.58 -29.14
N ARG A 49 5.34 15.54 -30.06
CA ARG A 49 5.48 16.96 -29.70
C ARG A 49 4.22 17.54 -29.08
N SER A 50 3.04 17.01 -29.42
CA SER A 50 1.77 17.41 -28.80
C SER A 50 1.63 16.98 -27.34
N PHE A 51 2.42 15.99 -26.89
CA PHE A 51 2.41 15.49 -25.51
C PHE A 51 3.49 16.14 -24.64
N VAL A 52 4.50 16.79 -25.23
CA VAL A 52 5.57 17.48 -24.52
C VAL A 52 5.11 18.92 -24.26
N PRO A 53 4.82 19.31 -23.01
CA PRO A 53 4.41 20.68 -22.71
C PRO A 53 5.52 21.66 -23.11
N ARG A 54 5.19 22.68 -23.91
CA ARG A 54 6.17 23.69 -24.34
C ARG A 54 6.71 24.45 -23.13
N ALA A 55 7.98 24.86 -23.16
CA ALA A 55 8.64 25.54 -22.05
C ALA A 55 7.89 26.79 -21.53
N ASP A 56 7.12 27.43 -22.42
CA ASP A 56 6.33 28.64 -22.18
C ASP A 56 4.85 28.35 -21.81
N ASP A 57 4.47 27.09 -21.60
CA ASP A 57 3.10 26.73 -21.20
C ASP A 57 2.79 27.29 -19.79
N PRO A 58 1.74 28.12 -19.61
CA PRO A 58 1.38 28.69 -18.31
C PRO A 58 1.10 27.61 -17.25
N ARG A 59 0.67 26.40 -17.64
CA ARG A 59 0.49 25.27 -16.70
C ARG A 59 1.81 24.79 -16.12
N LEU A 60 2.89 24.77 -16.92
CA LEU A 60 4.22 24.44 -16.43
C LEU A 60 4.76 25.51 -15.50
N ALA A 61 4.48 26.79 -15.78
CA ALA A 61 4.88 27.88 -14.89
C ALA A 61 4.23 27.73 -13.50
N ALA A 62 2.91 27.50 -13.45
CA ALA A 62 2.19 27.26 -12.21
C ALA A 62 2.69 26.00 -11.47
N TYR A 63 2.94 24.91 -12.19
CA TYR A 63 3.51 23.69 -11.61
C TYR A 63 4.93 23.92 -11.04
N ARG A 64 5.79 24.65 -11.75
CA ARG A 64 7.14 25.00 -11.27
C ARG A 64 7.07 25.87 -10.02
N GLU A 65 6.16 26.85 -9.97
CA GLU A 65 5.97 27.69 -8.79
C GLU A 65 5.47 26.87 -7.60
N HIS A 66 4.45 26.04 -7.80
CA HIS A 66 3.94 25.13 -6.78
C HIS A 66 5.05 24.18 -6.27
N ARG A 67 5.85 23.60 -7.17
CA ARG A 67 6.98 22.74 -6.78
C ARG A 67 8.04 23.51 -6.00
N ARG A 68 8.33 24.77 -6.35
CA ARG A 68 9.26 25.63 -5.59
C ARG A 68 8.74 25.86 -4.18
N ARG A 69 7.45 26.16 -4.01
CA ARG A 69 6.81 26.32 -2.68
C ARG A 69 6.93 25.05 -1.84
N LEU A 70 6.70 23.87 -2.44
CA LEU A 70 6.86 22.59 -1.73
C LEU A 70 8.31 22.30 -1.32
N VAL A 71 9.29 22.65 -2.15
CA VAL A 71 10.72 22.50 -1.80
C VAL A 71 11.12 23.47 -0.67
N GLU A 72 10.58 24.68 -0.69
CA GLU A 72 10.78 25.65 0.39
C GLU A 72 10.16 25.16 1.70
N LEU A 73 8.92 24.67 1.66
CA LEU A 73 8.27 24.02 2.80
C LEU A 73 9.10 22.85 3.34
N GLU A 74 9.53 21.92 2.47
CA GLU A 74 10.35 20.78 2.88
C GLU A 74 11.65 21.22 3.56
N ARG A 75 12.29 22.30 3.06
CA ARG A 75 13.49 22.87 3.68
C ARG A 75 13.18 23.46 5.06
N SER A 76 12.09 24.22 5.18
CA SER A 76 11.66 24.83 6.44
C SER A 76 11.33 23.78 7.50
N LEU A 77 10.56 22.74 7.14
CA LEU A 77 10.22 21.63 8.04
C LEU A 77 11.45 20.83 8.46
N ASN A 78 12.39 20.56 7.54
CA ASN A 78 13.65 19.90 7.89
C ASN A 78 14.52 20.75 8.83
N ALA A 79 14.51 22.07 8.68
CA ALA A 79 15.22 22.97 9.59
C ALA A 79 14.64 22.90 11.02
N VAL A 80 13.30 22.92 11.15
CA VAL A 80 12.64 22.73 12.46
C VAL A 80 12.96 21.36 13.04
N ARG A 81 12.86 20.30 12.23
CA ARG A 81 13.16 18.93 12.66
C ARG A 81 14.58 18.81 13.21
N ALA A 82 15.58 19.31 12.47
CA ALA A 82 16.99 19.24 12.84
C ALA A 82 17.29 20.06 14.10
N ARG A 83 16.65 21.23 14.26
CA ARG A 83 16.92 22.16 15.37
C ARG A 83 16.17 21.81 16.66
N HIS A 84 14.96 21.26 16.57
CA HIS A 84 14.05 21.12 17.72
C HIS A 84 13.63 19.67 18.03
N LEU A 85 13.43 18.80 17.04
CA LEU A 85 12.67 17.54 17.23
C LEU A 85 13.50 16.26 17.30
N GLY A 86 14.76 16.27 16.84
CA GLY A 86 15.65 15.09 16.74
C GLY A 86 15.96 14.36 18.06
N SER A 87 17.11 13.68 18.17
CA SER A 87 17.45 12.82 19.32
C SER A 87 17.63 13.55 20.68
N MET A 88 17.29 14.84 20.75
CA MET A 88 17.44 15.66 21.94
C MET A 88 16.41 15.26 23.01
N ARG A 89 16.90 15.03 24.24
CA ARG A 89 16.11 14.62 25.42
C ARG A 89 15.32 15.76 26.08
N HIS A 90 15.38 16.99 25.56
CA HIS A 90 14.77 18.15 26.23
C HIS A 90 13.31 18.34 25.75
N GLU A 91 12.36 17.92 26.59
CA GLU A 91 10.91 18.03 26.33
C GLU A 91 10.47 19.45 25.96
N GLY A 92 10.92 20.48 26.68
CA GLY A 92 10.49 21.87 26.39
C GLY A 92 10.91 22.40 25.01
N ARG A 93 12.02 21.92 24.43
CA ARG A 93 12.40 22.28 23.04
C ARG A 93 11.56 21.55 22.00
N ARG A 94 11.02 20.39 22.38
CA ARG A 94 10.18 19.56 21.52
C ARG A 94 8.83 20.21 21.32
N ASP A 95 8.21 20.71 22.39
CA ASP A 95 6.94 21.44 22.33
C ASP A 95 7.05 22.72 21.49
N GLU A 96 8.15 23.47 21.66
CA GLU A 96 8.47 24.62 20.80
C GLU A 96 8.60 24.19 19.32
N GLY A 97 9.27 23.07 19.05
CA GLY A 97 9.40 22.52 17.71
C GLY A 97 8.06 22.11 17.09
N ILE A 98 7.16 21.53 17.87
CA ILE A 98 5.80 21.19 17.44
C ILE A 98 5.03 22.48 17.09
N GLY A 99 5.09 23.50 17.95
CA GLY A 99 4.47 24.81 17.68
C GLY A 99 4.97 25.43 16.36
N LEU A 100 6.29 25.47 16.16
CA LEU A 100 6.89 25.99 14.93
C LEU A 100 6.51 25.19 13.68
N MET A 101 6.46 23.85 13.79
CA MET A 101 5.99 22.99 12.70
C MET A 101 4.55 23.37 12.31
N LEU A 102 3.65 23.50 13.30
CA LEU A 102 2.25 23.82 13.06
C LEU A 102 2.06 25.22 12.48
N ASP A 103 2.85 26.19 12.91
CA ASP A 103 2.79 27.55 12.36
C ASP A 103 3.26 27.59 10.90
N ILE A 104 4.32 26.86 10.55
CA ILE A 104 4.74 26.70 9.14
C ILE A 104 3.62 26.04 8.33
N MET A 105 3.00 24.98 8.85
CA MET A 105 1.92 24.30 8.13
C MET A 105 0.70 25.21 7.89
N ARG A 106 0.36 26.07 8.86
CA ARG A 106 -0.71 27.07 8.71
C ARG A 106 -0.38 28.16 7.69
N GLU A 107 0.89 28.54 7.56
CA GLU A 107 1.33 29.49 6.54
C GLU A 107 1.21 28.91 5.12
N PHE A 108 1.48 27.61 4.98
CA PHE A 108 1.42 26.87 3.72
C PHE A 108 0.05 26.19 3.51
N ASP A 109 -1.06 26.91 3.76
CA ASP A 109 -2.48 26.47 3.69
C ASP A 109 -2.89 25.79 2.36
N ASP A 110 -2.34 24.60 2.12
CA ASP A 110 -2.47 23.82 0.90
C ASP A 110 -2.40 22.34 1.29
N PRO A 111 -3.41 21.52 0.94
CA PRO A 111 -3.41 20.09 1.24
C PRO A 111 -2.20 19.31 0.70
N SER A 112 -1.55 19.80 -0.36
CA SER A 112 -0.34 19.17 -0.89
C SER A 112 0.84 19.20 0.10
N SER A 113 0.81 20.12 1.07
CA SER A 113 1.80 20.23 2.15
C SER A 113 1.80 19.01 3.08
N TYR A 114 0.66 18.33 3.26
CA TYR A 114 0.53 17.20 4.18
C TYR A 114 1.45 16.05 3.78
N ALA A 115 1.57 15.77 2.48
CA ALA A 115 2.46 14.73 1.97
C ALA A 115 3.93 15.01 2.33
N VAL A 116 4.36 16.27 2.19
CA VAL A 116 5.72 16.71 2.55
C VAL A 116 5.95 16.60 4.05
N ALA A 117 5.00 17.05 4.87
CA ALA A 117 5.11 17.01 6.32
C ALA A 117 5.21 15.58 6.86
N LEU A 118 4.31 14.70 6.43
CA LEU A 118 4.32 13.28 6.78
C LEU A 118 5.64 12.62 6.37
N LYS A 119 6.17 12.91 5.18
CA LYS A 119 7.48 12.41 4.75
C LYS A 119 8.62 12.90 5.65
N VAL A 120 8.66 14.19 5.97
CA VAL A 120 9.73 14.79 6.80
C VAL A 120 9.71 14.23 8.22
N PHE A 121 8.52 14.04 8.79
CA PHE A 121 8.34 13.60 10.18
C PHE A 121 8.02 12.11 10.34
N ALA A 122 8.15 11.30 9.28
CA ALA A 122 7.84 9.87 9.28
C ALA A 122 8.59 9.05 10.35
N ARG A 123 9.74 9.55 10.83
CA ARG A 123 10.59 8.88 11.83
C ARG A 123 10.59 9.58 13.19
N GLU A 124 9.78 10.61 13.37
CA GLU A 124 9.63 11.24 14.66
C GLU A 124 8.76 10.40 15.59
N LYS A 125 8.84 10.70 16.90
CA LYS A 125 7.99 10.02 17.88
C LYS A 125 6.52 10.39 17.68
N MET A 126 5.67 9.58 18.31
CA MET A 126 4.21 9.73 18.21
C MET A 126 3.69 11.08 18.68
N ASP A 127 4.35 11.78 19.62
CA ASP A 127 3.92 13.12 20.04
C ASP A 127 3.89 14.14 18.88
N VAL A 128 4.95 14.19 18.08
CA VAL A 128 5.04 15.04 16.87
C VAL A 128 4.06 14.57 15.80
N ARG A 129 3.98 13.25 15.59
CA ARG A 129 3.12 12.67 14.54
C ARG A 129 1.62 12.84 14.86
N SER A 130 1.22 12.68 16.12
CA SER A 130 -0.14 12.96 16.59
C SER A 130 -0.48 14.43 16.46
N ALA A 131 0.41 15.35 16.83
CA ALA A 131 0.17 16.79 16.61
C ALA A 131 -0.01 17.13 15.13
N LEU A 132 0.71 16.46 14.22
CA LEU A 132 0.52 16.59 12.78
C LEU A 132 -0.84 16.03 12.34
N LEU A 133 -1.27 14.87 12.86
CA LEU A 133 -2.60 14.31 12.58
C LEU A 133 -3.71 15.24 13.07
N ASP A 134 -3.59 15.79 14.28
CA ASP A 134 -4.56 16.73 14.85
C ASP A 134 -4.67 17.99 13.99
N HIS A 135 -3.55 18.46 13.44
CA HIS A 135 -3.56 19.58 12.50
C HIS A 135 -4.28 19.26 11.20
N ILE A 136 -4.00 18.09 10.60
CA ILE A 136 -4.69 17.62 9.39
C ILE A 136 -6.19 17.49 9.70
N ALA A 137 -6.56 16.82 10.79
CA ALA A 137 -7.95 16.65 11.22
C ALA A 137 -8.64 18.00 11.49
N GLY A 138 -7.93 18.97 12.06
CA GLY A 138 -8.45 20.31 12.35
C GLY A 138 -8.74 21.16 11.10
N ALA A 139 -8.14 20.85 9.95
CA ALA A 139 -8.40 21.56 8.70
C ALA A 139 -9.83 21.37 8.17
N ALA A 140 -10.53 20.29 8.59
CA ALA A 140 -11.94 20.06 8.26
C ALA A 140 -12.26 20.02 6.74
N THR A 141 -11.29 19.71 5.87
CA THR A 141 -11.45 19.67 4.41
C THR A 141 -11.59 18.24 3.87
N MET A 142 -12.07 18.11 2.63
CA MET A 142 -12.16 16.82 1.92
C MET A 142 -10.80 16.16 1.73
N GLU A 143 -9.78 16.97 1.48
CA GLU A 143 -8.41 16.54 1.25
C GLU A 143 -7.77 16.07 2.56
N SER A 144 -8.06 16.75 3.69
CA SER A 144 -7.60 16.30 5.00
C SER A 144 -8.17 14.93 5.38
N ASP A 145 -9.47 14.70 5.15
CA ASP A 145 -10.11 13.40 5.39
C ASP A 145 -9.52 12.31 4.49
N ALA A 146 -9.27 12.63 3.22
CA ALA A 146 -8.62 11.71 2.30
C ALA A 146 -7.19 11.36 2.74
N THR A 147 -6.44 12.34 3.28
CA THR A 147 -5.12 12.11 3.86
C THR A 147 -5.20 11.21 5.10
N LEU A 148 -6.14 11.44 6.02
CA LEU A 148 -6.35 10.57 7.18
C LEU A 148 -6.70 9.14 6.77
N ALA A 149 -7.61 8.98 5.81
CA ALA A 149 -7.97 7.68 5.25
C ALA A 149 -6.77 6.98 4.60
N TRP A 150 -5.92 7.74 3.91
CA TRP A 150 -4.71 7.20 3.30
C TRP A 150 -3.74 6.71 4.38
N ILE A 151 -3.50 7.49 5.44
CA ILE A 151 -2.64 7.11 6.56
C ILE A 151 -3.18 5.84 7.25
N ALA A 152 -4.48 5.80 7.55
CA ALA A 152 -5.14 4.65 8.17
C ALA A 152 -4.95 3.35 7.37
N CYS A 153 -4.81 3.42 6.05
CA CYS A 153 -4.61 2.25 5.19
C CYS A 153 -3.14 1.91 4.98
N HIS A 154 -2.28 2.92 4.79
CA HIS A 154 -0.96 2.76 4.18
C HIS A 154 0.24 3.02 5.11
N ASP A 155 0.06 3.67 6.27
CA ASP A 155 1.19 3.93 7.16
C ASP A 155 1.76 2.62 7.71
N ALA A 156 3.08 2.53 7.81
CA ALA A 156 3.77 1.33 8.30
C ALA A 156 3.54 1.13 9.82
N ASP A 157 3.37 2.21 10.57
CA ASP A 157 3.17 2.19 12.02
C ASP A 157 1.69 2.02 12.39
N GLU A 158 1.39 0.98 13.15
CA GLU A 158 0.04 0.66 13.62
C GLU A 158 -0.57 1.78 14.46
N ALA A 159 0.21 2.36 15.38
CA ALA A 159 -0.29 3.44 16.24
C ALA A 159 -0.69 4.69 15.44
N MET A 160 -0.03 4.91 14.30
CA MET A 160 -0.37 6.01 13.40
C MET A 160 -1.64 5.71 12.59
N ARG A 161 -1.80 4.46 12.14
CA ARG A 161 -3.01 4.04 11.42
C ARG A 161 -4.24 4.18 12.31
N ASP A 162 -4.15 3.68 13.54
CA ASP A 162 -5.24 3.73 14.51
C ASP A 162 -5.61 5.16 14.86
N ALA A 163 -4.63 6.01 15.17
CA ALA A 163 -4.86 7.42 15.47
C ALA A 163 -5.53 8.18 14.30
N ALA A 164 -5.10 7.91 13.06
CA ALA A 164 -5.72 8.51 11.88
C ALA A 164 -7.16 8.03 11.67
N LEU A 165 -7.42 6.73 11.91
CA LEU A 165 -8.76 6.17 11.80
C LEU A 165 -9.70 6.71 12.88
N ASP A 166 -9.24 6.86 14.12
CA ASP A 166 -10.02 7.43 15.22
C ASP A 166 -10.44 8.88 14.91
N LEU A 167 -9.50 9.71 14.45
CA LEU A 167 -9.80 11.09 14.04
C LEU A 167 -10.78 11.13 12.87
N LEU A 168 -10.62 10.23 11.89
CA LEU A 168 -11.52 10.13 10.74
C LEU A 168 -12.92 9.67 11.16
N ALA A 169 -13.04 8.73 12.11
CA ALA A 169 -14.32 8.24 12.62
C ALA A 169 -15.09 9.35 13.34
N VAL A 170 -14.41 10.12 14.21
CA VAL A 170 -15.01 11.29 14.88
C VAL A 170 -15.57 12.29 13.86
N ARG A 171 -14.84 12.51 12.75
CA ARG A 171 -15.30 13.41 11.68
C ARG A 171 -16.44 12.82 10.86
N ALA A 172 -16.40 11.53 10.56
CA ALA A 172 -17.44 10.81 9.85
C ALA A 172 -18.77 10.83 10.62
N ASP A 173 -18.73 10.70 11.94
CA ASP A 173 -19.92 10.80 12.79
C ASP A 173 -20.53 12.21 12.76
N ALA A 174 -19.70 13.25 12.69
CA ALA A 174 -20.15 14.63 12.68
C ALA A 174 -20.70 15.09 11.31
N ASN A 175 -20.03 14.72 10.23
CA ASN A 175 -20.26 15.30 8.90
C ASN A 175 -20.63 14.27 7.81
N GLY A 176 -20.64 12.98 8.16
CA GLY A 176 -20.69 11.90 7.19
C GLY A 176 -19.34 11.64 6.52
N VAL A 177 -19.25 10.54 5.78
CA VAL A 177 -18.04 10.18 5.04
C VAL A 177 -18.03 10.86 3.67
N HIS A 178 -16.95 11.59 3.40
CA HIS A 178 -16.74 12.28 2.13
C HIS A 178 -16.37 11.30 1.00
N ASP A 179 -16.72 11.63 -0.24
CA ASP A 179 -16.41 10.79 -1.41
C ASP A 179 -14.91 10.56 -1.63
N SER A 180 -14.07 11.51 -1.22
CA SER A 180 -12.61 11.38 -1.28
C SER A 180 -12.09 10.24 -0.40
N VAL A 181 -12.68 10.05 0.79
CA VAL A 181 -12.38 8.92 1.69
C VAL A 181 -12.80 7.60 1.05
N ARG A 182 -14.02 7.55 0.49
CA ARG A 182 -14.52 6.35 -0.22
C ARG A 182 -13.59 5.95 -1.36
N LEU A 183 -13.08 6.92 -2.13
CA LEU A 183 -12.16 6.67 -3.22
C LEU A 183 -10.83 6.09 -2.74
N VAL A 184 -10.25 6.63 -1.65
CA VAL A 184 -9.02 6.11 -1.05
C VAL A 184 -9.22 4.67 -0.58
N LEU A 185 -10.34 4.38 0.10
CA LEU A 185 -10.67 3.03 0.57
C LEU A 185 -10.91 2.06 -0.60
N ASP A 186 -11.57 2.47 -1.67
CA ASP A 186 -11.75 1.64 -2.87
C ASP A 186 -10.39 1.29 -3.50
N GLN A 187 -9.50 2.27 -3.64
CA GLN A 187 -8.15 2.03 -4.17
C GLN A 187 -7.33 1.12 -3.25
N ALA A 188 -7.41 1.33 -1.93
CA ALA A 188 -6.69 0.53 -0.95
C ALA A 188 -7.20 -0.93 -0.92
N LEU A 189 -8.51 -1.17 -1.06
CA LEU A 189 -9.05 -2.54 -1.13
C LEU A 189 -8.59 -3.29 -2.39
N ARG A 190 -8.40 -2.58 -3.51
CA ARG A 190 -7.94 -3.15 -4.79
C ARG A 190 -6.42 -3.42 -4.84
N THR A 191 -5.66 -2.97 -3.84
CA THR A 191 -4.21 -3.14 -3.85
C THR A 191 -3.80 -4.61 -3.77
N ARG A 192 -2.58 -4.90 -4.24
CA ARG A 192 -1.98 -6.24 -4.11
C ARG A 192 -1.46 -6.53 -2.70
N SER A 193 -1.18 -5.50 -1.91
CA SER A 193 -0.75 -5.68 -0.53
C SER A 193 -1.91 -6.17 0.34
N ASP A 194 -1.74 -7.33 0.97
CA ASP A 194 -2.78 -7.91 1.81
C ASP A 194 -2.94 -7.13 3.13
N THR A 195 -1.86 -6.55 3.65
CA THR A 195 -1.90 -5.69 4.84
C THR A 195 -2.70 -4.40 4.59
N VAL A 196 -2.47 -3.73 3.47
CA VAL A 196 -3.20 -2.50 3.12
C VAL A 196 -4.68 -2.80 2.86
N ALA A 197 -4.99 -3.91 2.19
CA ALA A 197 -6.38 -4.32 1.98
C ALA A 197 -7.09 -4.68 3.29
N ALA A 198 -6.40 -5.33 4.22
CA ALA A 198 -6.91 -5.62 5.56
C ALA A 198 -7.20 -4.33 6.35
N ASN A 199 -6.25 -3.38 6.36
CA ASN A 199 -6.43 -2.08 7.01
C ASN A 199 -7.62 -1.30 6.40
N ALA A 200 -7.73 -1.29 5.07
CA ALA A 200 -8.84 -0.65 4.38
C ALA A 200 -10.20 -1.31 4.71
N ALA A 201 -10.24 -2.64 4.84
CA ALA A 201 -11.44 -3.36 5.24
C ALA A 201 -11.85 -3.03 6.70
N ALA A 202 -10.87 -2.93 7.60
CA ALA A 202 -11.09 -2.49 8.97
C ALA A 202 -11.63 -1.05 9.01
N ALA A 203 -11.05 -0.13 8.24
CA ALA A 203 -11.52 1.25 8.14
C ALA A 203 -12.94 1.34 7.57
N VAL A 204 -13.26 0.58 6.50
CA VAL A 204 -14.62 0.47 5.95
C VAL A 204 -15.63 0.03 7.00
N ARG A 205 -15.28 -0.98 7.81
CA ARG A 205 -16.12 -1.46 8.90
C ARG A 205 -16.30 -0.38 9.97
N THR A 206 -15.22 0.23 10.45
CA THR A 206 -15.28 1.27 11.50
C THR A 206 -16.13 2.46 11.07
N LEU A 207 -16.04 2.86 9.80
CA LEU A 207 -16.83 3.96 9.24
C LEU A 207 -18.26 3.55 8.83
N GLY A 208 -18.63 2.28 8.99
CA GLY A 208 -19.98 1.79 8.66
C GLY A 208 -20.37 1.89 7.19
N LEU A 209 -19.40 1.80 6.27
CA LEU A 209 -19.62 2.00 4.83
C LEU A 209 -20.27 0.78 4.17
N LEU A 210 -21.58 0.62 4.34
CA LEU A 210 -22.36 -0.49 3.77
C LEU A 210 -22.31 -0.54 2.24
N GLU A 211 -22.12 0.61 1.58
CA GLU A 211 -21.94 0.68 0.13
C GLU A 211 -20.68 -0.03 -0.37
N ALA A 212 -19.69 -0.27 0.50
CA ALA A 212 -18.46 -0.98 0.16
C ALA A 212 -18.59 -2.51 0.26
N ILE A 213 -19.74 -3.06 0.69
CA ILE A 213 -19.98 -4.52 0.78
C ILE A 213 -19.65 -5.24 -0.53
N PRO A 214 -20.11 -4.80 -1.73
CA PRO A 214 -19.78 -5.49 -2.97
C PRO A 214 -18.28 -5.54 -3.25
N LEU A 215 -17.54 -4.50 -2.85
CA LEU A 215 -16.10 -4.44 -3.03
C LEU A 215 -15.39 -5.37 -2.05
N LEU A 216 -15.77 -5.38 -0.77
CA LEU A 216 -15.25 -6.33 0.21
C LEU A 216 -15.49 -7.78 -0.22
N ILE A 217 -16.67 -8.09 -0.76
CA ILE A 217 -16.98 -9.41 -1.32
C ILE A 217 -15.98 -9.75 -2.43
N ALA A 218 -15.74 -8.84 -3.37
CA ALA A 218 -14.81 -9.06 -4.47
C ALA A 218 -13.34 -9.17 -4.02
N THR A 219 -12.98 -8.49 -2.92
CA THR A 219 -11.60 -8.41 -2.42
C THR A 219 -11.21 -9.62 -1.56
N GLN A 220 -12.15 -10.31 -0.91
CA GLN A 220 -11.83 -11.38 0.05
C GLN A 220 -11.16 -12.61 -0.57
N VAL A 221 -11.39 -12.87 -1.87
CA VAL A 221 -10.75 -13.96 -2.63
C VAL A 221 -10.02 -13.37 -3.82
N ARG A 222 -8.71 -13.60 -3.91
CA ARG A 222 -7.89 -13.19 -5.06
C ARG A 222 -7.24 -14.41 -5.69
N THR A 223 -7.58 -14.66 -6.95
CA THR A 223 -6.89 -15.65 -7.76
C THR A 223 -5.68 -15.00 -8.40
N GLN A 224 -4.48 -15.33 -7.92
CA GLN A 224 -3.23 -14.92 -8.55
C GLN A 224 -2.81 -16.04 -9.52
N GLY A 225 -3.21 -15.90 -10.77
CA GLY A 225 -2.62 -16.68 -11.85
C GLY A 225 -1.17 -16.20 -12.07
N ALA A 226 -0.25 -17.12 -12.34
CA ALA A 226 1.11 -16.80 -12.77
C ALA A 226 1.15 -16.20 -14.21
N SER A 227 0.19 -15.35 -14.57
CA SER A 227 0.08 -14.74 -15.90
C SER A 227 0.88 -13.44 -16.03
N GLY A 228 2.04 -13.39 -15.36
CA GLY A 228 2.98 -12.27 -15.51
C GLY A 228 4.08 -12.67 -16.48
N ALA A 229 3.78 -12.68 -17.79
CA ALA A 229 4.76 -12.79 -18.89
C ALA A 229 6.00 -13.66 -18.57
N ALA A 230 5.79 -14.80 -17.91
CA ALA A 230 6.85 -15.74 -17.68
C ALA A 230 7.06 -16.43 -19.02
N GLU A 231 8.30 -16.42 -19.51
CA GLU A 231 8.69 -17.29 -20.60
C GLU A 231 8.15 -18.72 -20.36
N PRO A 232 7.83 -19.48 -21.43
CA PRO A 232 7.41 -20.86 -21.30
C PRO A 232 8.48 -21.66 -20.55
N GLY A 233 8.29 -21.78 -19.24
CA GLY A 233 9.27 -22.27 -18.29
C GLY A 233 8.58 -22.62 -16.98
N ALA A 234 9.09 -23.66 -16.32
CA ALA A 234 8.56 -24.14 -15.06
C ALA A 234 8.48 -23.02 -14.00
N LEU A 235 7.30 -22.81 -13.41
CA LEU A 235 7.06 -21.84 -12.34
C LEU A 235 7.84 -22.18 -11.07
N ALA A 236 8.11 -23.47 -10.85
CA ALA A 236 8.99 -23.96 -9.80
C ALA A 236 9.52 -25.36 -10.16
N TRP A 237 10.73 -25.66 -9.67
CA TRP A 237 11.35 -26.97 -9.73
C TRP A 237 11.52 -27.50 -8.31
N ILE A 238 10.97 -28.69 -8.03
CA ILE A 238 11.17 -29.37 -6.74
C ILE A 238 11.96 -30.64 -7.02
N LEU A 239 13.22 -30.66 -6.58
CA LEU A 239 14.06 -31.86 -6.63
C LEU A 239 13.88 -32.66 -5.33
N VAL A 240 13.26 -33.83 -5.44
CA VAL A 240 13.13 -34.78 -4.33
C VAL A 240 14.10 -35.91 -4.59
N GLY A 241 15.23 -35.92 -3.87
CA GLY A 241 16.27 -36.93 -4.06
C GLY A 241 16.89 -37.42 -2.77
N THR A 242 17.38 -38.65 -2.81
CA THR A 242 18.23 -39.25 -1.78
C THR A 242 19.69 -39.10 -2.20
N GLN A 243 20.51 -38.53 -1.34
CA GLN A 243 21.96 -38.50 -1.51
C GLN A 243 22.58 -39.72 -0.84
N ARG A 244 23.34 -40.51 -1.60
CA ARG A 244 24.14 -41.63 -1.08
C ARG A 244 25.61 -41.31 -1.28
N THR A 245 26.32 -41.13 -0.17
CA THR A 245 27.78 -41.04 -0.16
C THR A 245 28.40 -42.43 -0.21
N PHE A 246 29.36 -42.65 -1.10
CA PHE A 246 30.13 -43.88 -1.17
C PHE A 246 31.61 -43.57 -1.44
N VAL A 247 32.50 -44.50 -1.08
CA VAL A 247 33.92 -44.39 -1.38
C VAL A 247 34.14 -44.95 -2.78
N SER A 248 34.48 -44.09 -3.73
CA SER A 248 34.58 -44.47 -5.15
C SER A 248 35.97 -44.97 -5.52
N ASP A 249 36.99 -44.51 -4.80
CA ASP A 249 38.37 -44.91 -5.02
C ASP A 249 39.14 -44.85 -3.70
N VAL A 250 40.13 -45.72 -3.57
CA VAL A 250 40.96 -45.81 -2.38
C VAL A 250 42.41 -45.96 -2.82
N THR A 251 43.19 -44.90 -2.67
CA THR A 251 44.63 -44.97 -2.96
C THR A 251 45.35 -45.43 -1.69
N PRO A 252 46.05 -46.59 -1.71
CA PRO A 252 46.85 -47.02 -0.57
C PRO A 252 48.11 -46.16 -0.48
N VAL A 253 48.33 -45.55 0.68
CA VAL A 253 49.57 -44.85 1.01
C VAL A 253 50.37 -45.74 1.95
N VAL A 254 51.50 -46.25 1.47
CA VAL A 254 52.33 -47.20 2.21
C VAL A 254 53.53 -46.47 2.83
N GLY A 255 53.64 -46.53 4.15
CA GLY A 255 54.84 -46.15 4.90
C GLY A 255 55.64 -47.39 5.32
N ALA A 256 56.87 -47.19 5.80
CA ALA A 256 57.83 -48.27 6.07
C ALA A 256 57.32 -49.43 6.95
N SER A 257 56.30 -49.19 7.80
CA SER A 257 55.61 -50.22 8.61
C SER A 257 54.11 -49.95 8.80
N SER A 258 53.45 -49.19 7.91
CA SER A 258 52.01 -48.89 8.02
C SER A 258 51.35 -48.74 6.65
N VAL A 259 50.06 -49.10 6.57
CA VAL A 259 49.22 -48.88 5.38
C VAL A 259 48.09 -47.97 5.82
N ALA A 260 47.99 -46.81 5.17
CA ALA A 260 46.83 -45.93 5.28
C ALA A 260 46.11 -45.91 3.92
N PHE A 261 44.83 -45.58 3.95
CA PHE A 261 44.01 -45.47 2.76
C PHE A 261 43.52 -44.03 2.66
N ASP A 262 43.69 -43.42 1.50
CA ASP A 262 43.14 -42.11 1.18
C ASP A 262 41.87 -42.31 0.34
N PRO A 263 40.67 -42.29 0.96
CA PRO A 263 39.43 -42.54 0.24
C PRO A 263 38.95 -41.28 -0.49
N THR A 264 38.59 -41.44 -1.75
CA THR A 264 37.81 -40.43 -2.48
C THR A 264 36.33 -40.66 -2.21
N ILE A 265 35.68 -39.72 -1.50
CA ILE A 265 34.24 -39.76 -1.22
C ILE A 265 33.50 -39.15 -2.41
N SER A 266 32.61 -39.94 -3.01
CA SER A 266 31.71 -39.51 -4.07
C SER A 266 30.26 -39.50 -3.59
N VAL A 267 29.44 -38.60 -4.13
CA VAL A 267 28.02 -38.47 -3.78
C VAL A 267 27.15 -38.79 -4.99
N LEU A 268 26.29 -39.79 -4.89
CA LEU A 268 25.25 -40.09 -5.87
C LEU A 268 23.92 -39.50 -5.39
N THR A 269 23.36 -38.55 -6.13
CA THR A 269 22.00 -38.03 -5.87
C THR A 269 21.02 -38.73 -6.80
N THR A 270 20.09 -39.52 -6.26
CA THR A 270 19.01 -40.16 -7.04
C THR A 270 17.67 -39.59 -6.60
N GLY A 271 16.86 -39.11 -7.52
CA GLY A 271 15.60 -38.45 -7.19
C GLY A 271 14.70 -38.16 -8.39
N SER A 272 13.54 -37.60 -8.11
CA SER A 272 12.60 -37.06 -9.09
C SER A 272 12.64 -35.53 -9.09
N LEU A 273 12.42 -34.95 -10.26
CA LEU A 273 12.34 -33.51 -10.48
C LEU A 273 10.91 -33.17 -10.88
N LEU A 274 10.18 -32.50 -9.99
CA LEU A 274 8.82 -32.04 -10.25
C LEU A 274 8.88 -30.65 -10.87
N VAL A 275 8.28 -30.52 -12.05
CA VAL A 275 8.15 -29.26 -12.80
C VAL A 275 6.73 -28.76 -12.65
N ILE A 276 6.56 -27.61 -12.00
CA ILE A 276 5.25 -26.97 -11.89
C ILE A 276 5.05 -26.10 -13.12
N GLY A 277 4.28 -26.59 -14.10
CA GLY A 277 4.02 -25.88 -15.37
C GLY A 277 2.91 -24.83 -15.28
N ASP A 278 1.94 -25.03 -14.40
CA ASP A 278 0.87 -24.07 -14.12
C ASP A 278 0.44 -24.23 -12.65
N ALA A 279 0.29 -23.11 -11.95
CA ALA A 279 -0.12 -23.07 -10.56
C ALA A 279 -1.12 -21.92 -10.38
N LEU A 280 -2.35 -22.30 -10.07
CA LEU A 280 -3.37 -21.35 -9.64
C LEU A 280 -3.24 -21.15 -8.13
N VAL A 281 -2.71 -20.00 -7.70
CA VAL A 281 -2.69 -19.65 -6.27
C VAL A 281 -3.94 -18.83 -5.97
N THR A 282 -4.82 -19.38 -5.13
CA THR A 282 -5.96 -18.63 -4.60
C THR A 282 -5.58 -18.11 -3.21
N ILE A 283 -5.58 -16.79 -3.06
CA ILE A 283 -5.26 -16.11 -1.81
C ILE A 283 -6.59 -15.72 -1.17
N TYR A 284 -6.85 -16.27 0.01
CA TYR A 284 -7.96 -15.90 0.87
C TYR A 284 -7.48 -14.82 1.84
N ARG A 285 -8.11 -13.64 1.80
CA ARG A 285 -7.81 -12.52 2.71
C ARG A 285 -8.69 -12.62 3.94
N THR A 286 -8.18 -13.29 4.97
CA THR A 286 -8.88 -13.59 6.22
C THR A 286 -9.41 -12.34 6.91
N GLU A 287 -8.61 -11.29 7.02
CA GLU A 287 -8.94 -10.05 7.73
C GLU A 287 -10.02 -9.24 6.99
N VAL A 288 -10.00 -9.29 5.65
CA VAL A 288 -11.04 -8.70 4.80
C VAL A 288 -12.36 -9.46 4.98
N HIS A 289 -12.29 -10.79 5.01
CA HIS A 289 -13.46 -11.64 5.25
C HIS A 289 -14.05 -11.43 6.64
N GLU A 290 -13.22 -11.36 7.69
CA GLU A 290 -13.65 -11.08 9.06
C GLU A 290 -14.33 -9.70 9.17
N SER A 291 -13.75 -8.67 8.55
CA SER A 291 -14.34 -7.33 8.50
C SER A 291 -15.69 -7.33 7.77
N LEU A 292 -15.79 -8.03 6.64
CA LEU A 292 -17.03 -8.21 5.89
C LEU A 292 -18.09 -8.91 6.73
N VAL A 293 -17.77 -10.04 7.36
CA VAL A 293 -18.71 -10.81 8.19
C VAL A 293 -19.16 -10.00 9.39
N ALA A 294 -18.24 -9.36 10.11
CA ALA A 294 -18.57 -8.55 11.28
C ALA A 294 -19.52 -7.40 10.91
N MET A 295 -19.16 -6.61 9.89
CA MET A 295 -19.95 -5.46 9.45
C MET A 295 -21.33 -5.87 8.93
N THR A 296 -21.40 -6.91 8.09
CA THR A 296 -22.67 -7.39 7.54
C THR A 296 -23.55 -8.05 8.58
N SER A 297 -22.97 -8.79 9.53
CA SER A 297 -23.73 -9.42 10.62
C SER A 297 -24.35 -8.38 11.55
N GLU A 298 -23.61 -7.32 11.86
CA GLU A 298 -24.08 -6.20 12.67
C GLU A 298 -25.21 -5.45 11.96
N ALA A 299 -24.99 -5.05 10.69
CA ALA A 299 -25.98 -4.31 9.92
C ALA A 299 -27.27 -5.12 9.69
N TRP A 300 -27.14 -6.40 9.38
CA TRP A 300 -28.28 -7.29 9.09
C TRP A 300 -28.98 -7.79 10.37
N GLY A 301 -28.27 -7.86 11.50
CA GLY A 301 -28.75 -8.40 12.77
C GLY A 301 -28.75 -9.94 12.85
N ARG A 302 -28.10 -10.63 11.90
CA ARG A 302 -27.93 -12.09 11.86
C ARG A 302 -26.54 -12.42 11.35
N SER A 303 -25.96 -13.53 11.83
CA SER A 303 -24.61 -13.94 11.42
C SER A 303 -24.55 -14.30 9.93
N THR A 304 -23.64 -13.67 9.20
CA THR A 304 -23.29 -13.97 7.80
C THR A 304 -22.10 -14.92 7.66
N ALA A 305 -21.53 -15.40 8.78
CA ALA A 305 -20.35 -16.27 8.78
C ALA A 305 -20.55 -17.59 8.00
N HIS A 306 -21.79 -18.06 7.91
CA HIS A 306 -22.15 -19.28 7.18
C HIS A 306 -21.91 -19.19 5.65
N LEU A 307 -21.76 -17.98 5.09
CA LEU A 307 -21.45 -17.77 3.67
C LEU A 307 -19.99 -18.11 3.32
N GLY A 308 -19.09 -18.12 4.30
CA GLY A 308 -17.66 -18.42 4.10
C GLY A 308 -17.04 -17.57 2.99
N TYR A 309 -16.23 -18.18 2.12
CA TYR A 309 -15.56 -17.48 1.01
C TYR A 309 -16.28 -17.63 -0.34
N ASP A 310 -17.53 -18.11 -0.36
CA ASP A 310 -18.29 -18.32 -1.60
C ASP A 310 -18.80 -16.98 -2.16
N LEU A 311 -18.11 -16.48 -3.20
CA LEU A 311 -18.43 -15.19 -3.83
C LEU A 311 -19.84 -15.14 -4.40
N ASP A 312 -20.36 -16.25 -4.92
CA ASP A 312 -21.68 -16.27 -5.56
C ASP A 312 -22.78 -16.33 -4.50
N ALA A 313 -22.56 -17.06 -3.41
CA ALA A 313 -23.43 -17.02 -2.23
C ALA A 313 -23.50 -15.60 -1.65
N TRP A 314 -22.35 -14.92 -1.49
CA TRP A 314 -22.30 -13.54 -1.04
C TRP A 314 -23.06 -12.57 -1.95
N ARG A 315 -22.88 -12.67 -3.28
CA ARG A 315 -23.59 -11.82 -4.24
C ARG A 315 -25.09 -12.07 -4.23
N ALA A 316 -25.50 -13.33 -4.17
CA ALA A 316 -26.90 -13.72 -4.11
C ALA A 316 -27.56 -13.21 -2.83
N TRP A 317 -26.93 -13.42 -1.67
CA TRP A 317 -27.39 -12.90 -0.39
C TRP A 317 -27.49 -11.37 -0.40
N HIS A 318 -26.44 -10.67 -0.85
CA HIS A 318 -26.44 -9.20 -0.87
C HIS A 318 -27.59 -8.64 -1.71
N LYS A 319 -27.80 -9.21 -2.91
CA LYS A 319 -28.85 -8.76 -3.83
C LYS A 319 -30.26 -9.13 -3.37
N ASN A 320 -30.47 -10.36 -2.93
CA ASN A 320 -31.79 -10.94 -2.74
C ASN A 320 -32.31 -10.82 -1.30
N GLU A 321 -31.41 -10.68 -0.32
CA GLU A 321 -31.77 -10.66 1.10
C GLU A 321 -31.39 -9.34 1.77
N PHE A 322 -30.13 -8.91 1.62
CA PHE A 322 -29.64 -7.73 2.33
C PHE A 322 -30.28 -6.42 1.84
N LEU A 323 -30.21 -6.13 0.53
CA LEU A 323 -30.76 -4.89 -0.03
C LEU A 323 -32.28 -4.75 0.23
N PRO A 324 -33.12 -5.79 0.03
CA PRO A 324 -34.55 -5.71 0.35
C PRO A 324 -34.83 -5.50 1.85
N ALA A 325 -34.06 -6.16 2.73
CA ALA A 325 -34.20 -5.97 4.18
C ALA A 325 -33.88 -4.53 4.60
N MET A 326 -32.82 -3.93 4.03
CA MET A 326 -32.44 -2.54 4.30
C MET A 326 -33.48 -1.54 3.77
N ALA A 327 -34.03 -1.78 2.58
CA ALA A 327 -35.11 -0.95 2.03
C ALA A 327 -36.39 -0.99 2.87
N THR A 328 -36.70 -2.14 3.47
CA THR A 328 -37.85 -2.29 4.38
C THR A 328 -37.59 -1.60 5.73
N ARG A 329 -36.33 -1.59 6.20
CA ARG A 329 -35.97 -0.90 7.44
C ARG A 329 -36.00 0.62 7.28
N SER A 330 -35.54 1.15 6.15
CA SER A 330 -35.58 2.60 5.90
C SER A 330 -37.00 3.15 5.76
N SER A 331 -37.93 2.38 5.17
CA SER A 331 -39.34 2.78 5.08
C SER A 331 -40.05 2.80 6.44
N ASN A 332 -39.69 1.90 7.37
CA ASN A 332 -40.27 1.85 8.71
C ASN A 332 -39.77 2.94 9.67
N VAL A 333 -38.64 3.59 9.35
CA VAL A 333 -38.02 4.63 10.20
C VAL A 333 -38.47 6.06 9.81
N SER A 334 -39.26 6.22 8.75
CA SER A 334 -39.83 7.53 8.36
C SER A 334 -41.29 7.69 8.85
N PRO A 335 -41.55 8.39 9.98
CA PRO A 335 -42.86 8.93 10.33
C PRO A 335 -43.17 10.27 9.65
#